data_AF-A0A2M7L0Y8-F1
#
_entry.id   AF-A0A2M7L0Y8-F1
#
_cell.length_a   1.000
_cell.length_b   1.000
_cell.length_c   1.000
_cell.angle_alpha   90.00
_cell.angle_beta   90.00
_cell.angle_gamma   90.00
#
_symmetry.space_group_name_H-M   'P 1'
#
loop_
_entity.id
_entity.type
_entity.pdbx_description
1 polymer ?
#
loop_
_entity_poly.entity_id
_entity_poly.type
_entity_poly.pdbx_seq_one_letter_code
_entity_poly.pdbx_strand_id
1 'polypeptide(L)'
;MKVARFDVLRTTDTGEQEVLGTYTERAGVVTASAPCLMDELDQGVREYKPGGKLLYPADGRAFLEALRFRFDSPYLRSSPIREEEE
;
A
#
# COMPACT_ATOMS: atom_id res chain seq x y z
N MET A 1 5.62 -20.13 -2.05
CA MET A 1 6.38 -18.90 -1.67
C MET A 1 5.44 -18.00 -0.88
N LYS A 2 5.86 -17.39 0.25
CA LYS A 2 4.93 -16.59 1.07
C LYS A 2 4.62 -15.24 0.41
N VAL A 3 3.34 -14.95 0.24
CA VAL A 3 2.84 -13.66 -0.28
C VAL A 3 1.96 -13.04 0.80
N ALA A 4 2.22 -11.79 1.17
CA ALA A 4 1.43 -11.09 2.18
C ALA A 4 0.55 -10.04 1.49
N ARG A 5 -0.76 -10.09 1.71
CA ARG A 5 -1.74 -9.17 1.13
C ARG A 5 -2.41 -8.33 2.20
N PHE A 6 -2.50 -7.02 1.97
CA PHE A 6 -3.17 -6.09 2.87
C PHE A 6 -3.78 -4.91 2.10
N ASP A 7 -4.85 -4.35 2.63
CA ASP A 7 -5.47 -3.13 2.14
C ASP A 7 -4.96 -1.94 2.96
N VAL A 8 -4.69 -0.81 2.30
CA VAL A 8 -4.50 0.47 3.00
C VAL A 8 -5.85 1.15 3.13
N LEU A 9 -6.19 1.49 4.36
CA LEU A 9 -7.45 2.08 4.76
C LEU A 9 -7.20 3.50 5.25
N ARG A 10 -8.11 4.41 4.91
CA ARG A 10 -8.21 5.75 5.50
C ARG A 10 -9.46 5.83 6.35
N THR A 11 -9.31 6.30 7.58
CA THR A 11 -10.45 6.72 8.39
C THR A 11 -10.79 8.17 8.04
N THR A 12 -12.03 8.44 7.63
CA THR A 12 -12.52 9.80 7.37
C THR A 12 -12.88 10.51 8.67
N ASP A 13 -13.12 11.82 8.63
CA ASP A 13 -13.53 12.60 9.80
C ASP A 13 -14.88 12.14 10.39
N THR A 14 -15.70 11.46 9.59
CA THR A 14 -16.97 10.82 10.02
C THR A 14 -16.76 9.48 10.72
N GLY A 15 -15.51 8.98 10.79
CA GLY A 15 -15.17 7.68 11.36
C GLY A 15 -15.37 6.51 10.40
N GLU A 16 -15.74 6.77 9.14
CA GLU A 16 -15.90 5.74 8.12
C GLU A 16 -14.54 5.25 7.62
N GLN A 17 -14.45 3.98 7.26
CA GLN A 17 -13.23 3.39 6.69
C GLN A 17 -13.36 3.26 5.18
N GLU A 18 -12.42 3.85 4.46
CA GLU A 18 -12.33 3.79 3.00
C GLU A 18 -11.10 2.98 2.60
N VAL A 19 -11.27 2.03 1.67
CA VAL A 19 -10.16 1.28 1.07
C VAL A 19 -9.52 2.13 0.00
N LEU A 20 -8.27 2.53 0.23
CA LEU A 20 -7.50 3.34 -0.71
C LEU A 20 -6.67 2.52 -1.70
N GLY A 21 -6.46 1.23 -1.43
CA GLY A 21 -5.78 0.36 -2.36
C GLY A 21 -5.38 -0.96 -1.72
N THR A 22 -5.21 -1.97 -2.56
CA THR A 22 -4.73 -3.28 -2.15
C THR A 22 -3.27 -3.46 -2.53
N TYR A 23 -2.50 -3.95 -1.58
CA TYR A 23 -1.06 -4.11 -1.64
C TYR A 23 -0.69 -5.56 -1.39
N THR A 24 0.39 -5.98 -2.03
CA THR A 24 0.90 -7.34 -2.00
C THR A 24 2.41 -7.29 -1.83
N GLU A 25 2.89 -7.72 -0.67
CA GLU A 25 4.31 -7.88 -0.39
C GLU A 25 4.78 -9.29 -0.79
N ARG A 26 5.84 -9.32 -1.60
CA ARG A 26 6.52 -10.56 -2.00
C ARG A 26 8.03 -10.32 -1.92
N ALA A 27 8.72 -11.10 -1.08
CA ALA A 27 10.18 -11.03 -0.91
C ALA A 27 10.71 -9.60 -0.65
N GLY A 28 10.06 -8.84 0.23
CA GLY A 28 10.46 -7.46 0.57
C GLY A 28 10.16 -6.44 -0.52
N VAL A 29 9.29 -6.77 -1.48
CA VAL A 29 8.79 -5.84 -2.49
C VAL A 29 7.28 -5.76 -2.36
N VAL A 30 6.77 -4.56 -2.08
CA VAL A 30 5.33 -4.26 -2.10
C VAL A 30 4.92 -3.90 -3.52
N THR A 31 3.84 -4.53 -3.97
CA THR A 31 3.19 -4.25 -5.24
C THR A 31 1.76 -3.80 -4.98
N ALA A 32 1.25 -2.88 -5.78
CA ALA A 32 -0.05 -2.26 -5.55
C ALA A 32 -0.92 -2.38 -6.81
N SER A 33 -2.22 -2.64 -6.63
CA SER A 33 -3.12 -2.97 -7.74
C SER A 33 -4.17 -1.90 -8.06
N ALA A 34 -4.20 -0.76 -7.35
CA ALA A 34 -5.17 0.31 -7.57
C ALA A 34 -4.51 1.69 -7.67
N PRO A 35 -4.90 2.54 -8.65
CA PRO A 35 -4.24 3.81 -8.96
C PRO A 35 -4.58 4.97 -8.02
N CYS A 36 -5.61 4.88 -7.17
CA CYS A 36 -6.16 6.05 -6.47
C CYS A 36 -5.25 6.65 -5.38
N LEU A 37 -4.31 5.89 -4.82
CA LEU A 37 -3.22 6.42 -3.98
C LEU A 37 -1.95 6.75 -4.78
N MET A 38 -1.90 6.37 -6.06
CA MET A 38 -0.67 6.33 -6.85
C MET A 38 -0.31 7.67 -7.48
N ASP A 39 -1.30 8.46 -7.91
CA ASP A 39 -1.03 9.78 -8.51
C ASP A 39 -0.35 10.74 -7.52
N GLU A 40 -0.63 10.61 -6.21
CA GLU A 40 0.02 11.42 -5.17
C GLU A 40 1.38 10.86 -4.71
N LEU A 41 1.61 9.55 -4.90
CA LEU A 41 2.87 8.87 -4.61
C LEU A 41 3.90 8.98 -5.73
N ASP A 42 3.50 9.37 -6.95
CA ASP A 42 4.32 9.40 -8.16
C ASP A 42 5.62 10.24 -8.02
N GLN A 43 5.69 11.13 -7.02
CA GLN A 43 6.90 11.91 -6.73
C GLN A 43 8.01 11.14 -5.99
N GLY A 44 7.77 9.92 -5.51
CA GLY A 44 8.75 9.11 -4.75
C GLY A 44 9.00 7.70 -5.29
N VAL A 45 8.36 7.33 -6.41
CA VAL A 45 8.31 5.95 -6.89
C VAL A 45 9.35 5.70 -7.97
N ARG A 46 10.09 4.59 -7.83
CA ARG A 46 11.23 4.27 -8.71
C ARG A 46 10.87 3.58 -10.03
N GLU A 47 9.74 2.88 -10.12
CA GLU A 47 9.39 2.15 -11.36
C GLU A 47 7.90 1.80 -11.45
N TYR A 48 7.25 2.21 -12.55
CA TYR A 48 5.89 1.78 -12.92
C TYR A 48 5.99 0.62 -13.91
N LYS A 49 5.41 -0.55 -13.59
CA LYS A 49 5.43 -1.71 -14.49
C LYS A 49 4.19 -1.77 -15.40
N PRO A 50 4.34 -2.32 -16.63
CA PRO A 50 3.21 -2.57 -17.52
C PRO A 50 2.15 -3.42 -16.80
N GLY A 51 0.91 -2.93 -16.78
CA GLY A 51 -0.20 -3.55 -16.02
C GLY A 51 -0.61 -2.79 -14.75
N GLY A 52 -0.12 -1.56 -14.53
CA GLY A 52 -0.58 -0.69 -13.45
C GLY A 52 -0.07 -1.06 -12.07
N LYS A 53 1.03 -1.83 -12.01
CA LYS A 53 1.61 -2.29 -10.75
C LYS A 53 2.84 -1.46 -10.41
N LEU A 54 2.74 -0.78 -9.27
CA LEU A 54 3.82 -0.01 -8.68
C LEU A 54 4.69 -0.93 -7.82
N LEU A 55 6.02 -0.83 -7.93
CA LEU A 55 6.94 -1.60 -7.10
C LEU A 55 7.59 -0.69 -6.05
N TYR A 56 7.45 -1.06 -4.78
CA TYR A 56 8.11 -0.39 -3.67
C TYR A 56 9.04 -1.37 -2.95
N PRO A 57 10.37 -1.16 -2.97
CA PRO A 57 11.33 -2.07 -2.35
C PRO A 57 11.39 -1.84 -0.83
N ALA A 58 10.33 -2.22 -0.14
CA ALA A 58 10.28 -2.29 1.32
C ALA A 58 9.33 -3.40 1.76
N ASP A 59 9.42 -3.79 3.03
CA ASP A 59 8.37 -4.58 3.67
C ASP A 59 7.06 -3.76 3.80
N GLY A 60 5.94 -4.45 3.98
CA GLY A 60 4.61 -3.83 4.04
C GLY A 60 4.45 -2.80 5.16
N ARG A 61 5.19 -2.95 6.27
CA ARG A 61 5.14 -2.02 7.40
C ARG A 61 5.88 -0.73 7.08
N ALA A 62 7.10 -0.82 6.57
CA ALA A 62 7.88 0.32 6.12
C ALA A 62 7.15 1.09 5.00
N PHE A 63 6.45 0.37 4.12
CA PHE A 63 5.58 0.98 3.13
C PHE A 63 4.43 1.78 3.78
N LEU A 64 3.70 1.21 4.74
CA LEU A 64 2.63 1.92 5.44
C LEU A 64 3.12 3.16 6.20
N GLU A 65 4.30 3.07 6.84
CA GLU A 65 4.92 4.21 7.52
C GLU A 65 5.31 5.32 6.52
N ALA A 66 5.85 4.94 5.35
CA ALA A 66 6.13 5.89 4.28
C ALA A 66 4.86 6.59 3.78
N LEU A 67 3.74 5.87 3.63
CA LEU A 67 2.45 6.46 3.29
C LEU A 67 1.98 7.46 4.37
N ARG A 68 2.00 7.07 5.64
CA ARG A 68 1.60 7.94 6.76
C ARG A 68 2.38 9.25 6.77
N PHE A 69 3.70 9.16 6.60
CA PHE A 69 4.57 10.33 6.54
C PHE A 69 4.26 11.21 5.32
N ARG A 70 4.08 10.61 4.14
CA ARG A 70 3.86 11.34 2.89
C ARG A 70 2.51 12.07 2.84
N PHE A 71 1.47 11.45 3.39
CA PHE A 71 0.11 11.99 3.43
C PHE A 71 -0.18 12.80 4.70
N ASP A 72 0.80 12.92 5.60
CA ASP A 72 0.66 13.54 6.93
C ASP A 72 -0.64 13.11 7.65
N SER A 73 -0.99 11.82 7.50
CA SER A 73 -2.30 11.31 7.89
C SER A 73 -2.16 10.20 8.91
N PRO A 74 -2.42 10.48 10.22
CA PRO A 74 -2.45 9.44 11.25
C PRO A 74 -3.64 8.48 11.07
N TYR A 75 -4.55 8.80 10.15
CA TYR A 75 -5.76 8.03 9.86
C TYR A 75 -5.52 6.89 8.87
N LEU A 76 -4.31 6.77 8.32
CA LEU A 76 -3.92 5.63 7.49
C LEU A 76 -3.58 4.41 8.32
N ARG A 77 -4.20 3.28 8.00
CA ARG A 77 -3.99 1.98 8.64
C ARG A 77 -3.98 0.87 7.60
N SER A 78 -3.42 -0.29 7.94
CA SER A 78 -3.59 -1.48 7.11
C SER A 78 -4.75 -2.32 7.63
N SER A 79 -5.39 -3.08 6.73
CA SER A 79 -6.14 -4.26 7.13
C SER A 79 -5.22 -5.28 7.80
N PRO A 80 -5.76 -6.31 8.48
CA PRO A 80 -4.99 -7.49 8.84
C PRO A 80 -4.28 -8.08 7.61
N ILE A 81 -3.03 -8.48 7.80
CA ILE A 81 -2.22 -9.11 6.76
C ILE A 81 -2.74 -10.53 6.53
N ARG A 82 -3.01 -10.86 5.27
CA ARG A 82 -3.38 -12.21 4.83
C ARG A 82 -2.17 -12.83 4.16
N GLU A 83 -1.61 -13.87 4.78
CA GLU A 83 -0.55 -14.68 4.16
C GLU A 83 -1.21 -15.71 3.23
N GLU A 84 -0.80 -15.71 1.96
CA GLU A 84 -1.19 -16.69 0.95
C GLU A 84 0.05 -17.52 0.58
N GLU A 85 -0.10 -18.85 0.54
CA GLU A 85 0.92 -19.74 -0.01
C GLU A 85 0.70 -19.88 -1.52
N GLU A 86 1.66 -19.36 -2.30
CA GLU A 86 1.76 -19.57 -3.76
C GLU A 86 2.43 -20.90 -4.08
#